data_AF-T0NB02-F1
#
_entry.id   AF-T0NB02-F1
#
_cell.length_a   1.000
_cell.length_b   1.000
_cell.length_c   1.000
_cell.angle_alpha   90.00
_cell.angle_beta   90.00
_cell.angle_gamma   90.00
#
_symmetry.space_group_name_H-M   'P 1'
#
loop_
_entity.id
_entity.type
_entity.pdbx_description
1 polymer ?
#
loop_
_entity_poly.entity_id
_entity_poly.type
_entity_poly.pdbx_seq_one_letter_code
_entity_poly.pdbx_strand_id
1 'polypeptide(L)'
;MIKIVGLGPGAKDALTIGTLELLKSSHKVLLRTEKHPNVDYLKSLGVVFDTYDSFYERFDSFDEVYSAISKDIIDKHNTCEELVYAVPGHPLVAEKSVTLLLKECEATGIETEILPAVSFIDAVMESLKIDPIEGNKNS
;
A
#
# COMPACT_ATOMS: atom_id res chain seq x y z
N MET A 1 5.84 4.86 -14.45
CA MET A 1 4.57 4.42 -13.84
C MET A 1 4.79 4.08 -12.37
N ILE A 2 3.84 4.37 -11.49
CA ILE A 2 3.87 3.99 -10.08
C ILE A 2 2.79 2.95 -9.81
N LYS A 3 3.20 1.75 -9.40
CA LYS A 3 2.25 0.68 -9.03
C LYS A 3 2.02 0.69 -7.53
N ILE A 4 0.77 0.59 -7.11
CA ILE A 4 0.38 0.66 -5.70
C ILE A 4 -0.30 -0.65 -5.30
N VAL A 5 0.23 -1.31 -4.28
CA VAL A 5 -0.22 -2.64 -3.85
C VAL A 5 -0.50 -2.70 -2.35
N GLY A 6 -1.39 -3.61 -1.97
CA GLY A 6 -1.74 -3.87 -0.58
C GLY A 6 -1.13 -5.16 -0.05
N LEU A 7 -0.62 -5.14 1.18
CA LEU A 7 -0.04 -6.31 1.86
C LEU A 7 -1.08 -7.16 2.60
N GLY A 8 -2.37 -6.81 2.49
CA GLY A 8 -3.46 -7.48 3.19
C GLY A 8 -3.58 -7.07 4.66
N PRO A 9 -4.60 -7.56 5.39
CA PRO A 9 -4.86 -7.20 6.78
C PRO A 9 -3.92 -7.89 7.80
N GLY A 10 -2.92 -8.66 7.33
CA GLY A 10 -1.90 -9.30 8.15
C GLY A 10 -1.83 -10.82 8.03
N ALA A 11 -2.90 -11.50 7.61
CA ALA A 11 -2.83 -12.92 7.29
C ALA A 11 -2.01 -13.13 6.00
N LYS A 12 -1.15 -14.16 5.98
CA LYS A 12 -0.34 -14.48 4.79
C LYS A 12 -1.21 -14.87 3.59
N ASP A 13 -2.28 -15.62 3.82
CA ASP A 13 -3.19 -16.08 2.76
C ASP A 13 -4.04 -14.95 2.15
N ALA A 14 -4.04 -13.78 2.79
CA ALA A 14 -4.68 -12.57 2.28
C ALA A 14 -3.77 -11.75 1.36
N LEU A 15 -2.49 -12.14 1.19
CA LEU A 15 -1.64 -11.59 0.12
C LEU A 15 -2.09 -12.16 -1.22
N THR A 16 -2.41 -11.27 -2.15
CA THR A 16 -2.77 -11.68 -3.50
C THR A 16 -1.53 -12.18 -4.25
N ILE A 17 -1.71 -13.21 -5.08
CA ILE A 17 -0.64 -13.72 -5.96
C ILE A 17 -0.08 -12.60 -6.84
N GLY A 18 -0.95 -11.72 -7.37
CA GLY A 18 -0.55 -10.56 -8.16
C GLY A 18 0.38 -9.60 -7.41
N THR A 19 0.11 -9.33 -6.14
CA THR A 19 1.00 -8.51 -5.30
C THR A 19 2.34 -9.20 -5.09
N LEU A 20 2.35 -10.49 -4.75
CA LEU A 20 3.60 -11.24 -4.52
C LEU A 20 4.50 -11.29 -5.76
N GLU A 21 3.94 -11.63 -6.92
CA GLU A 21 4.71 -11.70 -8.16
C GLU A 21 5.23 -10.33 -8.60
N LEU A 22 4.44 -9.27 -8.40
CA LEU A 22 4.90 -7.91 -8.67
C LEU A 22 6.05 -7.51 -7.74
N LEU A 23 5.93 -7.75 -6.43
CA LEU A 23 6.98 -7.40 -5.47
C LEU A 23 8.28 -8.16 -5.73
N LYS A 24 8.22 -9.44 -6.15
CA LYS A 24 9.39 -10.25 -6.48
C LYS A 24 10.10 -9.81 -7.76
N SER A 25 9.36 -9.30 -8.73
CA SER A 25 9.90 -8.92 -10.06
C SER A 25 10.33 -7.46 -10.15
N SER A 26 10.00 -6.63 -9.15
CA SER A 26 10.24 -5.19 -9.18
C SER A 26 11.61 -4.80 -8.66
N HIS A 27 12.30 -3.92 -9.38
CA HIS A 27 13.62 -3.42 -9.01
C HIS A 27 13.60 -2.39 -7.88
N LYS A 28 12.47 -1.66 -7.74
CA LYS A 28 12.30 -0.62 -6.71
C LYS A 28 10.98 -0.82 -5.98
N VAL A 29 11.07 -1.36 -4.78
CA VAL A 29 9.93 -1.58 -3.88
C VAL A 29 10.07 -0.68 -2.67
N LEU A 30 9.01 0.06 -2.36
CA LEU A 30 8.94 0.98 -1.24
C LEU A 30 7.76 0.56 -0.37
N LEU A 31 8.01 0.20 0.89
CA LEU A 31 6.97 -0.09 1.87
C LEU A 31 6.67 1.17 2.70
N ARG A 32 5.39 1.45 2.96
CA ARG A 32 5.01 2.50 3.93
C ARG A 32 5.66 2.27 5.29
N THR A 33 5.77 1.01 5.71
CA THR A 33 6.37 0.61 6.98
C THR A 33 6.77 -0.87 6.92
N GLU A 34 7.86 -1.23 7.61
CA GLU A 34 8.22 -2.63 7.87
C GLU A 34 7.37 -3.28 8.96
N LYS A 35 6.59 -2.48 9.71
CA LYS A 35 5.72 -2.96 10.80
C LYS A 35 4.45 -3.61 10.23
N HIS A 36 4.62 -4.78 9.64
CA HIS A 36 3.54 -5.56 9.07
C HIS A 36 3.81 -7.07 9.18
N PRO A 37 2.82 -7.91 9.56
CA PRO A 37 3.05 -9.35 9.80
C PRO A 37 3.63 -10.12 8.60
N ASN A 38 3.37 -9.64 7.38
CA ASN A 38 3.84 -10.28 6.16
C ASN A 38 5.27 -9.90 5.75
N VAL A 39 5.93 -8.95 6.42
CA VAL A 39 7.26 -8.47 6.02
C VAL A 39 8.33 -9.55 6.09
N ASP A 40 8.37 -10.34 7.16
CA ASP A 40 9.34 -11.43 7.26
C ASP A 40 9.12 -12.52 6.20
N TYR A 41 7.87 -12.72 5.79
CA TYR A 41 7.56 -13.61 4.69
C TYR A 41 8.08 -13.07 3.36
N LEU A 42 7.88 -11.78 3.07
CA LEU A 42 8.45 -11.14 1.88
C LEU A 42 9.98 -11.25 1.84
N LYS A 43 10.66 -11.01 2.98
CA LYS A 43 12.11 -11.19 3.12
C LYS A 43 12.53 -12.64 2.82
N SER A 44 11.78 -13.63 3.32
CA SER A 44 12.05 -15.06 3.06
C SER A 44 11.92 -15.45 1.58
N LEU A 45 11.12 -14.71 0.82
CA LEU A 45 10.96 -14.88 -0.63
C LEU A 45 12.00 -14.11 -1.46
N GLY A 46 12.94 -13.41 -0.81
CA GLY A 46 13.98 -12.62 -1.46
C GLY A 46 13.51 -11.25 -1.97
N VAL A 47 12.35 -10.75 -1.53
CA VAL A 47 11.89 -9.41 -1.89
C VAL A 47 12.79 -8.37 -1.21
N VAL A 48 13.42 -7.53 -2.01
CA VAL A 48 14.23 -6.39 -1.54
C VAL A 48 13.39 -5.13 -1.60
N PHE A 49 13.38 -4.36 -0.51
CA PHE A 49 12.59 -3.14 -0.41
C PHE A 49 13.23 -2.13 0.53
N ASP A 50 12.90 -0.86 0.31
CA ASP A 50 13.15 0.22 1.27
C ASP A 50 11.85 0.53 2.05
N THR A 51 11.96 1.21 3.20
CA THR A 51 10.79 1.62 3.98
C THR A 51 10.80 3.09 4.37
N TYR A 52 9.62 3.59 4.75
CA TYR A 52 9.42 4.94 5.25
C TYR A 52 9.35 5.02 6.78
N ASP A 53 9.76 3.99 7.52
CA ASP A 53 9.72 3.99 8.99
C ASP A 53 10.47 5.17 9.60
N SER A 54 11.61 5.55 9.00
CA SER A 54 12.38 6.73 9.42
C SER A 54 11.63 8.06 9.30
N PHE A 55 10.58 8.15 8.46
CA PHE A 55 9.80 9.38 8.33
C PHE A 55 8.93 9.58 9.57
N TYR A 56 8.43 8.51 10.17
CA TYR A 56 7.65 8.57 11.40
C TYR A 56 8.46 9.06 12.62
N GLU A 57 9.80 9.02 12.53
CA GLU A 57 10.70 9.57 13.55
C GLU A 57 11.09 11.03 13.28
N ARG A 58 10.91 11.50 12.05
CA ARG A 58 11.39 12.81 11.57
C ARG A 58 10.33 13.90 11.56
N PHE A 59 9.06 13.55 11.56
CA PHE A 59 7.93 14.48 11.47
C PHE A 59 7.05 14.39 12.72
N ASP A 60 6.43 15.50 13.08
CA ASP A 60 5.68 15.64 14.33
C ASP A 60 4.21 15.18 14.19
N SER A 61 3.75 14.92 12.97
CA SER A 61 2.39 14.45 12.71
C SER A 61 2.30 13.43 11.59
N PHE A 62 1.29 12.56 11.66
CA PHE A 62 1.00 11.59 10.60
C PHE A 62 0.74 12.26 9.25
N ASP A 63 0.11 13.43 9.24
CA ASP A 63 -0.19 14.16 8.01
C ASP A 63 1.07 14.64 7.29
N GLU A 64 2.06 15.12 8.05
CA GLU A 64 3.37 15.47 7.52
C GLU A 64 4.12 14.24 7.01
N VAL A 65 4.08 13.12 7.75
CA VAL A 65 4.67 11.84 7.30
C VAL A 65 4.07 11.44 5.96
N TYR A 66 2.75 11.40 5.83
CA TYR A 66 2.09 10.95 4.60
C TYR A 66 2.34 11.89 3.42
N SER A 67 2.38 13.20 3.64
CA SER A 67 2.75 14.16 2.59
C SER A 67 4.21 14.00 2.17
N ALA A 68 5.12 13.78 3.12
CA ALA A 68 6.53 13.57 2.83
C ALA A 68 6.77 12.26 2.06
N ILE A 69 6.07 11.18 2.43
CA ILE A 69 6.12 9.90 1.70
C ILE A 69 5.70 10.11 0.25
N SER A 70 4.55 10.76 0.02
CA SER A 70 4.05 11.04 -1.32
C SER A 70 5.09 11.76 -2.19
N LYS A 71 5.64 12.87 -1.68
CA LYS A 71 6.65 13.67 -2.39
C LYS A 71 7.92 12.88 -2.70
N ASP A 72 8.41 12.13 -1.73
CA ASP A 72 9.62 11.32 -1.91
C ASP A 72 9.41 10.20 -2.94
N ILE A 73 8.20 9.62 -3.02
CA ILE A 73 7.87 8.64 -4.07
C ILE A 73 7.91 9.31 -5.46
N ILE A 74 7.35 10.51 -5.60
CA ILE A 74 7.40 11.28 -6.87
C ILE A 74 8.85 11.57 -7.25
N ASP A 75 9.68 12.03 -6.31
CA ASP A 75 11.10 12.30 -6.54
C ASP A 75 11.85 11.03 -6.95
N LYS A 76 11.61 9.89 -6.29
CA LYS A 76 12.19 8.60 -6.67
C LYS A 76 11.74 8.15 -8.05
N HIS A 77 10.45 8.29 -8.37
CA HIS A 77 9.90 7.96 -9.69
C HIS A 77 10.60 8.74 -10.81
N ASN A 78 10.90 10.03 -10.59
CA ASN A 78 11.65 10.85 -11.53
C ASN A 78 13.09 10.35 -11.79
N THR A 79 13.65 9.50 -10.91
CA THR A 79 15.00 8.94 -11.07
C THR A 79 15.02 7.51 -11.60
N CYS A 80 14.01 6.69 -11.29
CA CYS A 80 13.99 5.27 -11.64
C CYS A 80 12.91 4.86 -12.65
N GLU A 81 12.04 5.79 -13.06
CA GLU A 81 10.93 5.68 -14.03
C GLU A 81 9.80 4.70 -13.66
N GLU A 82 10.10 3.65 -12.90
CA GLU A 82 9.15 2.66 -12.41
C GLU A 82 9.46 2.26 -10.96
N LEU A 83 8.41 2.17 -10.14
CA LEU A 83 8.51 1.68 -8.76
C LEU A 83 7.18 1.07 -8.29
N VAL A 84 7.27 0.29 -7.22
CA VAL A 84 6.12 -0.24 -6.49
C VAL A 84 6.06 0.38 -5.10
N TYR A 85 4.90 0.92 -4.75
CA TYR A 85 4.60 1.36 -3.40
C TYR A 85 3.62 0.39 -2.74
N ALA A 86 4.06 -0.24 -1.64
CA ALA A 86 3.30 -1.23 -0.91
C ALA A 86 2.84 -0.70 0.45
N VAL A 87 1.56 -0.88 0.76
CA VAL A 87 0.94 -0.42 2.02
C VAL A 87 0.25 -1.56 2.77
N PRO A 88 0.12 -1.49 4.10
CA PRO A 88 -0.73 -2.41 4.86
C PRO A 88 -2.19 -2.39 4.40
N GLY A 89 -2.85 -3.55 4.42
CA GLY A 89 -4.25 -3.65 4.00
C GLY A 89 -4.46 -3.45 2.51
N HIS A 90 -5.46 -2.65 2.15
CA HIS A 90 -5.84 -2.33 0.77
C HIS A 90 -5.46 -0.87 0.45
N PRO A 91 -4.85 -0.55 -0.72
CA PRO A 91 -4.38 0.80 -1.06
C PRO A 91 -5.41 1.92 -0.95
N LEU A 92 -6.68 1.60 -1.19
CA LEU A 92 -7.80 2.55 -1.15
C LEU A 92 -8.61 2.53 0.15
N VAL A 93 -8.23 1.77 1.18
CA VAL A 93 -9.01 1.66 2.43
C VAL A 93 -8.23 2.27 3.59
N ALA A 94 -8.69 3.44 4.06
CA ALA A 94 -8.11 4.19 5.17
C ALA A 94 -6.61 4.52 5.03
N GLU A 95 -6.12 4.62 3.79
CA GLU A 95 -4.71 4.86 3.50
C GLU A 95 -4.48 6.28 2.93
N LYS A 96 -4.11 7.21 3.83
CA LYS A 96 -3.94 8.62 3.48
C LYS A 96 -2.72 8.87 2.59
N SER A 97 -1.64 8.11 2.76
CA SER A 97 -0.44 8.24 1.93
C SER A 97 -0.72 7.97 0.45
N VAL A 98 -1.52 6.93 0.16
CA VAL A 98 -1.95 6.60 -1.21
C VAL A 98 -2.86 7.69 -1.77
N THR A 99 -3.80 8.20 -0.97
CA THR A 99 -4.69 9.29 -1.40
C THR A 99 -3.92 10.54 -1.80
N LEU A 100 -2.87 10.90 -1.05
CA LEU A 100 -2.01 12.04 -1.38
C LEU A 100 -1.18 11.76 -2.64
N LEU A 101 -0.60 10.57 -2.74
CA LEU A 101 0.18 10.14 -3.90
C LEU A 101 -0.62 10.19 -5.20
N LEU A 102 -1.86 9.70 -5.21
CA LEU A 102 -2.73 9.75 -6.38
C LEU A 102 -3.00 11.19 -6.85
N LYS A 103 -3.22 12.13 -5.91
CA LYS A 103 -3.40 13.55 -6.23
C LYS A 103 -2.14 14.18 -6.81
N GLU A 104 -0.98 13.85 -6.26
CA GLU A 104 0.29 14.36 -6.78
C GLU A 104 0.59 13.79 -8.17
N CYS A 105 0.35 12.49 -8.40
CA CYS A 105 0.49 11.86 -9.71
C CYS A 105 -0.48 12.45 -10.75
N GLU A 106 -1.73 12.72 -10.37
CA GLU A 106 -2.70 13.38 -11.25
C GLU A 106 -2.21 14.78 -11.66
N ALA A 107 -1.67 15.54 -10.71
CA ALA A 107 -1.15 16.88 -10.97
C ALA A 107 0.12 16.90 -11.83
N THR A 108 0.94 15.85 -11.78
CA THR A 108 2.21 15.75 -12.54
C THR A 108 2.10 14.92 -13.82
N GLY A 109 0.95 14.28 -14.07
CA GLY A 109 0.74 13.40 -15.23
C GLY A 109 1.47 12.06 -15.11
N ILE A 110 1.81 11.62 -13.90
CA ILE A 110 2.42 10.31 -13.67
C ILE A 110 1.34 9.22 -13.67
N GLU A 111 1.50 8.22 -14.53
CA GLU A 111 0.60 7.08 -14.59
C GLU A 111 0.69 6.23 -13.32
N THR A 112 -0.48 5.84 -12.80
CA THR A 112 -0.61 4.99 -11.62
C THR A 112 -1.45 3.74 -11.91
N GLU A 113 -1.07 2.62 -11.29
CA GLU A 113 -1.80 1.36 -11.36
C GLU A 113 -2.03 0.86 -9.92
N ILE A 114 -3.28 0.59 -9.54
CA ILE A 114 -3.60 0.00 -8.23
C ILE A 114 -3.99 -1.46 -8.42
N LEU A 115 -3.29 -2.36 -7.74
CA LEU A 115 -3.64 -3.78 -7.78
C LEU A 115 -4.67 -4.10 -6.68
N PRO A 116 -5.63 -5.01 -6.95
CA PRO A 116 -6.55 -5.51 -5.94
C PRO A 116 -5.82 -6.16 -4.76
N ALA A 117 -6.34 -5.90 -3.56
CA ALA A 117 -5.82 -6.43 -2.30
C ALA A 117 -6.98 -6.82 -1.37
N VAL A 118 -6.70 -7.52 -0.28
CA VAL A 118 -7.67 -7.77 0.79
C VAL A 118 -7.60 -6.60 1.79
N SER A 119 -8.74 -6.03 2.12
CA SER A 119 -8.85 -4.90 3.06
C SER A 119 -9.15 -5.36 4.49
N PHE A 120 -9.05 -4.43 5.43
CA PHE A 120 -9.55 -4.65 6.79
C PHE A 120 -11.07 -4.85 6.82
N ILE A 121 -11.82 -4.24 5.89
CA ILE A 121 -13.29 -4.38 5.79
C ILE A 121 -13.64 -5.84 5.46
N ASP A 122 -12.89 -6.46 4.54
CA ASP A 122 -13.08 -7.88 4.18
C ASP A 122 -12.89 -8.80 5.39
N ALA A 123 -11.83 -8.55 6.17
CA ALA A 123 -11.56 -9.31 7.39
C ALA A 123 -12.65 -9.13 8.46
N VAL A 124 -13.21 -7.93 8.60
CA VAL A 124 -14.33 -7.67 9.53
C VAL A 124 -15.59 -8.41 9.07
N MET A 125 -15.92 -8.36 7.78
CA MET A 125 -17.09 -9.05 7.22
C MET A 125 -16.98 -10.56 7.41
N GLU A 126 -15.81 -11.14 7.13
CA GLU A 126 -15.51 -12.56 7.33
C GLU A 126 -15.64 -12.95 8.81
N SER A 127 -15.02 -12.18 9.71
CA SER A 127 -15.02 -12.47 11.15
C SER A 127 -16.41 -12.39 11.76
N LEU A 128 -17.23 -11.43 11.33
CA LEU A 128 -18.58 -11.23 11.83
C LEU A 128 -19.64 -12.04 11.07
N LYS A 129 -19.27 -12.64 9.92
CA LYS A 129 -20.17 -13.35 9.01
C LYS A 129 -21.35 -12.50 8.56
N ILE A 130 -21.07 -11.26 8.19
CA ILE A 130 -22.08 -10.28 7.75
C ILE A 130 -21.99 -10.05 6.25
N ASP A 131 -23.15 -9.89 5.61
CA ASP A 131 -23.24 -9.33 4.26
C ASP A 131 -23.30 -7.79 4.39
N PRO A 132 -22.36 -7.05 3.80
CA PRO A 132 -22.33 -5.58 3.88
C PRO A 132 -23.55 -4.91 3.23
N ILE A 133 -24.34 -5.63 2.41
CA ILE A 133 -25.49 -5.10 1.68
C ILE A 133 -26.81 -5.38 2.40
N GLU A 134 -26.87 -6.37 3.30
CA GLU A 134 -28.13 -6.73 3.98
C GLU A 134 -28.72 -5.61 4.86
N GLY A 135 -27.91 -4.63 5.29
CA GLY A 135 -28.38 -3.45 6.02
C GLY A 135 -29.19 -2.43 5.21
N ASN A 136 -29.20 -2.51 3.88
CA ASN A 136 -29.82 -1.51 2.98
C ASN A 136 -31.20 -1.91 2.42
N LYS A 137 -31.85 -2.95 2.95
CA LYS A 137 -33.14 -3.45 2.42
C LYS A 137 -34.41 -2.79 2.99
N ASN A 138 -34.29 -1.79 3.87
CA ASN A 138 -35.43 -1.10 4.51
C ASN A 138 -35.39 0.43 4.38
N SER A 139 -35.21 0.95 3.17
CA SER A 139 -35.45 2.36 2.83
C SER A 139 -36.33 2.48 1.60
#